data_AF-A0A8H3IWZ2-F1
#
_entry.id   AF-A0A8H3IWZ2-F1
#
_cell.length_a   1.000
_cell.length_b   1.000
_cell.length_c   1.000
_cell.angle_alpha   90.00
_cell.angle_beta   90.00
_cell.angle_gamma   90.00
#
_symmetry.space_group_name_H-M   'P 1'
#
loop_
_entity.id
_entity.type
_entity.pdbx_description
1 polymer ?
#
loop_
_entity_poly.entity_id
_entity_poly.type
_entity_poly.pdbx_seq_one_letter_code
_entity_poly.pdbx_strand_id
1 'polypeptide(L)'
;MSSSGDSVLEEHSPPGNLQDLTPENRKKWSDEFVSFWMDNEIQGEERGREPLSQFFNGCKTPFDQTQKPATITWIAFPKLISLQTSGRIPERWKIADRSRDVQDEYLEWSVFRNPPDTGNIISVTYTCEGPEYWDFLATFQSSTLIDLYVDLNSDFKEHFKPDKSDFFIVDRKDPDDKSKWRYNKQNIWNSTTNTGTIAHLVQINNTLGAEIDIAAQATVIRKDEDGEIITDQDRLIRCSRYGNEDRNSDPRIGSQINSIARDNKSVTVADPVALYINNFNTASLKLDVFGTTSHMEPVPKDTFQWQRGDISKNQGLRLKVKIPDGVLGQGKNNKDRQLTVSDIYDTKTKHYIQYGSQLADYITMGVSAVTIDSTNADPQDCVFSANQKKNAPQLAKSVVQTHFKGVNGILWRR
;
A
#
# COMPACT_ATOMS: atom_id res chain seq x y z
N MET A 1 -6.79 33.23 -24.72
CA MET A 1 -6.27 32.09 -25.52
C MET A 1 -6.72 30.85 -24.78
N SER A 2 -7.75 30.16 -25.27
CA SER A 2 -8.26 28.94 -24.62
C SER A 2 -7.22 27.83 -24.80
N SER A 3 -6.65 27.31 -23.71
CA SER A 3 -5.95 26.03 -23.78
C SER A 3 -6.98 24.97 -24.17
N SER A 4 -6.78 24.35 -25.32
CA SER A 4 -7.54 23.19 -25.79
C SER A 4 -7.15 21.91 -25.02
N GLY A 5 -7.01 21.99 -23.68
CA GLY A 5 -6.21 21.05 -22.90
C GLY A 5 -6.97 20.12 -21.96
N ASP A 6 -8.22 20.43 -21.59
CA ASP A 6 -8.98 19.63 -20.65
C ASP A 6 -9.74 18.51 -21.36
N SER A 7 -9.59 17.29 -20.85
CA SER A 7 -10.29 16.10 -21.35
C SER A 7 -10.58 15.12 -20.22
N VAL A 8 -11.56 14.25 -20.43
CA VAL A 8 -11.78 13.10 -19.54
C VAL A 8 -10.78 11.99 -19.86
N LEU A 9 -10.45 11.17 -18.85
CA LEU A 9 -9.76 9.91 -19.06
C LEU A 9 -10.67 8.94 -19.84
N GLU A 10 -10.12 8.26 -20.85
CA GLU A 10 -10.86 7.20 -21.56
C GLU A 10 -11.16 6.01 -20.63
N GLU A 11 -10.16 5.64 -19.83
CA GLU A 11 -10.23 4.64 -18.77
C GLU A 11 -9.17 4.98 -17.71
N HIS A 12 -9.39 4.58 -16.45
CA HIS A 12 -8.33 4.54 -15.44
C HIS A 12 -7.34 3.42 -15.76
N SER A 13 -6.06 3.74 -15.71
CA SER A 13 -4.97 2.81 -15.96
C SER A 13 -4.82 1.80 -14.82
N PRO A 14 -4.33 0.57 -15.08
CA PRO A 14 -3.87 -0.33 -14.02
C PRO A 14 -2.79 0.33 -13.15
N PRO A 15 -2.67 -0.03 -11.85
CA PRO A 15 -1.63 0.49 -10.96
C PRO A 15 -0.25 0.49 -11.63
N GLY A 16 0.50 1.60 -11.55
CA GLY A 16 1.83 1.72 -12.15
C GLY A 16 1.91 1.48 -13.67
N ASN A 17 0.79 1.63 -14.40
CA ASN A 17 0.68 1.31 -15.82
C ASN A 17 1.08 -0.15 -16.14
N LEU A 18 0.76 -1.07 -15.23
CA LEU A 18 1.03 -2.49 -15.44
C LEU A 18 0.33 -3.02 -16.69
N GLN A 19 1.01 -3.90 -17.41
CA GLN A 19 0.57 -4.43 -18.71
C GLN A 19 -0.04 -5.83 -18.59
N ASP A 20 -0.41 -6.25 -17.37
CA ASP A 20 -0.90 -7.61 -17.13
C ASP A 20 -2.33 -7.82 -17.66
N LEU A 21 -3.12 -6.74 -17.76
CA LEU A 21 -4.53 -6.80 -18.18
C LEU A 21 -4.69 -6.76 -19.70
N THR A 22 -5.61 -7.59 -20.21
CA THR A 22 -6.09 -7.47 -21.60
C THR A 22 -6.84 -6.14 -21.79
N PRO A 23 -6.98 -5.62 -23.03
CA PRO A 23 -7.74 -4.39 -23.26
C PRO A 23 -9.17 -4.40 -22.71
N GLU A 24 -9.90 -5.51 -22.87
CA GLU A 24 -11.25 -5.67 -22.31
C GLU A 24 -11.25 -5.55 -20.78
N ASN A 25 -10.27 -6.18 -20.14
CA ASN A 25 -10.17 -6.21 -18.69
C ASN A 25 -9.62 -4.90 -18.10
N ARG A 26 -8.85 -4.11 -18.85
CA ARG A 26 -8.53 -2.73 -18.43
C ARG A 26 -9.77 -1.87 -18.34
N LYS A 27 -10.66 -1.95 -19.33
CA LYS A 27 -11.92 -1.20 -19.30
C LYS A 27 -12.79 -1.61 -18.12
N LYS A 28 -12.89 -2.92 -17.84
CA LYS A 28 -13.59 -3.45 -16.66
C LYS A 28 -12.97 -2.97 -15.35
N TRP A 29 -11.64 -2.98 -15.23
CA TRP A 29 -10.93 -2.43 -14.06
C TRP A 29 -11.28 -0.96 -13.83
N SER A 30 -11.25 -0.15 -14.89
CA SER A 30 -11.61 1.26 -14.83
C SER A 30 -13.07 1.47 -14.42
N ASP A 31 -14.01 0.77 -15.06
CA ASP A 31 -15.44 1.05 -14.91
C ASP A 31 -16.03 0.44 -13.64
N GLU A 32 -15.73 -0.84 -13.39
CA GLU A 32 -16.39 -1.62 -12.34
C GLU A 32 -15.70 -1.49 -10.97
N PHE A 33 -14.47 -0.94 -10.93
CA PHE A 33 -13.70 -0.78 -9.69
C PHE A 33 -13.34 0.68 -9.43
N VAL A 34 -12.41 1.26 -10.18
CA VAL A 34 -11.85 2.60 -9.86
C VAL A 34 -12.92 3.69 -9.98
N SER A 35 -13.62 3.76 -11.13
CA SER A 35 -14.71 4.72 -11.34
C SER A 35 -15.85 4.48 -10.36
N PHE A 36 -16.23 3.23 -10.13
CA PHE A 36 -17.28 2.86 -9.18
C PHE A 36 -16.98 3.37 -7.76
N TRP A 37 -15.76 3.14 -7.25
CA TRP A 37 -15.37 3.65 -5.93
C TRP A 37 -15.41 5.18 -5.87
N MET A 38 -14.84 5.86 -6.87
CA MET A 38 -14.89 7.32 -6.92
C MET A 38 -16.32 7.85 -6.96
N ASP A 39 -17.18 7.26 -7.78
CA ASP A 39 -18.57 7.69 -7.93
C ASP A 39 -19.39 7.45 -6.65
N ASN A 40 -19.17 6.35 -5.95
CA ASN A 40 -19.85 6.08 -4.68
C ASN A 40 -19.46 7.09 -3.61
N GLU A 41 -18.18 7.48 -3.56
CA GLU A 41 -17.70 8.54 -2.68
C GLU A 41 -18.35 9.88 -3.03
N ILE A 42 -18.38 10.25 -4.31
CA ILE A 42 -19.01 11.50 -4.78
C ILE A 42 -20.49 11.55 -4.41
N GLN A 43 -21.19 10.42 -4.51
CA GLN A 43 -22.62 10.34 -4.22
C GLN A 43 -22.94 10.23 -2.72
N GLY A 44 -21.94 9.97 -1.87
CA GLY A 44 -22.14 9.76 -0.44
C GLY A 44 -23.00 8.51 -0.15
N GLU A 45 -22.82 7.42 -0.90
CA GLU A 45 -23.67 6.23 -0.76
C GLU A 45 -23.48 5.51 0.59
N GLU A 46 -22.35 5.71 1.26
CA GLU A 46 -22.13 5.15 2.59
C GLU A 46 -22.96 5.88 3.66
N ARG A 47 -23.46 5.09 4.61
CA ARG A 47 -24.33 5.60 5.68
C ARG A 47 -23.66 6.71 6.47
N GLY A 48 -24.29 7.88 6.50
CA GLY A 48 -23.83 9.03 7.27
C GLY A 48 -22.88 9.94 6.52
N ARG A 49 -22.70 9.72 5.20
CA ARG A 49 -21.98 10.61 4.31
C ARG A 49 -22.96 11.47 3.51
N GLU A 50 -22.46 12.61 3.06
CA GLU A 50 -23.16 13.50 2.13
C GLU A 50 -22.41 13.53 0.80
N PRO A 51 -23.09 13.89 -0.30
CA PRO A 51 -22.44 14.06 -1.59
C PRO A 51 -21.27 15.05 -1.54
N LEU A 52 -20.17 14.70 -2.21
CA LEU A 52 -18.95 15.51 -2.23
C LEU A 52 -18.97 16.46 -3.43
N SER A 53 -18.76 17.76 -3.18
CA SER A 53 -18.68 18.78 -4.25
C SER A 53 -17.23 19.10 -4.68
N GLN A 54 -16.24 18.69 -3.89
CA GLN A 54 -14.82 18.95 -4.12
C GLN A 54 -13.99 17.68 -4.35
N PHE A 55 -14.65 16.58 -4.70
CA PHE A 55 -14.03 15.37 -5.24
C PHE A 55 -14.61 15.05 -6.61
N PHE A 56 -13.81 14.54 -7.55
CA PHE A 56 -14.28 14.23 -8.91
C PHE A 56 -13.74 12.91 -9.47
N ASN A 57 -14.40 12.39 -10.49
CA ASN A 57 -13.95 11.21 -11.24
C ASN A 57 -13.37 11.65 -12.58
N GLY A 58 -12.08 11.38 -12.82
CA GLY A 58 -11.36 11.77 -14.03
C GLY A 58 -11.93 11.21 -15.34
N CYS A 59 -12.69 10.10 -15.31
CA CYS A 59 -13.39 9.56 -16.47
C CYS A 59 -14.69 10.31 -16.82
N LYS A 60 -15.14 11.22 -15.94
CA LYS A 60 -16.42 11.94 -16.09
C LYS A 60 -16.26 13.46 -16.10
N THR A 61 -15.19 13.96 -15.49
CA THR A 61 -14.92 15.39 -15.37
C THR A 61 -13.66 15.74 -16.14
N PRO A 62 -13.72 16.64 -17.15
CA PRO A 62 -12.54 17.10 -17.87
C PRO A 62 -11.54 17.80 -16.95
N PHE A 63 -10.26 17.53 -17.14
CA PHE A 63 -9.16 18.21 -16.45
C PHE A 63 -7.89 18.21 -17.32
N ASP A 64 -6.92 19.06 -16.97
CA ASP A 64 -5.59 19.03 -17.58
C ASP A 64 -4.85 17.75 -17.15
N GLN A 65 -4.79 16.78 -18.07
CA GLN A 65 -4.11 15.50 -17.85
C GLN A 65 -2.58 15.62 -17.91
N THR A 66 -2.05 16.77 -18.34
CA THR A 66 -0.61 17.05 -18.34
C THR A 66 -0.13 17.70 -17.05
N GLN A 67 -1.05 18.04 -16.15
CA GLN A 67 -0.70 18.65 -14.88
C GLN A 67 0.25 17.77 -14.09
N LYS A 68 1.24 18.38 -13.44
CA LYS A 68 2.10 17.66 -12.51
C LYS A 68 1.30 17.33 -11.25
N PRO A 69 1.11 16.05 -10.88
CA PRO A 69 0.35 15.70 -9.70
C PRO A 69 1.01 16.22 -8.41
N ALA A 70 0.19 16.59 -7.43
CA ALA A 70 0.62 16.92 -6.09
C ALA A 70 0.85 15.62 -5.31
N THR A 71 2.11 15.30 -5.01
CA THR A 71 2.45 14.06 -4.29
C THR A 71 2.43 14.27 -2.78
N ILE A 72 1.66 13.43 -2.10
CA ILE A 72 1.55 13.34 -0.65
C ILE A 72 2.39 12.15 -0.20
N THR A 73 3.35 12.36 0.70
CA THR A 73 4.32 11.33 1.09
C THR A 73 4.39 11.11 2.59
N TRP A 74 4.68 9.87 2.99
CA TRP A 74 4.88 9.45 4.37
C TRP A 74 5.94 8.35 4.46
N ILE A 75 6.40 8.05 5.69
CA ILE A 75 7.35 6.97 5.92
C ILE A 75 6.64 5.62 5.98
N ALA A 76 7.24 4.59 5.36
CA ALA A 76 6.63 3.26 5.27
C ALA A 76 6.72 2.44 6.57
N PHE A 77 7.56 2.81 7.53
CA PHE A 77 7.64 2.09 8.80
C PHE A 77 6.38 2.36 9.65
N PRO A 78 5.70 1.32 10.16
CA PRO A 78 4.49 1.43 10.99
C PRO A 78 4.62 2.39 12.18
N LYS A 79 3.85 3.48 12.18
CA LYS A 79 3.81 4.42 13.32
C LYS A 79 3.26 3.76 14.58
N LEU A 80 2.24 2.91 14.46
CA LEU A 80 1.68 2.15 15.57
C LEU A 80 2.74 1.34 16.33
N ILE A 81 3.66 0.70 15.62
CA ILE A 81 4.75 -0.04 16.25
C ILE A 81 5.74 0.90 16.93
N SER A 82 6.02 2.05 16.33
CA SER A 82 6.87 3.09 16.95
C SER A 82 6.27 3.60 18.25
N LEU A 83 4.96 3.85 18.30
CA LEU A 83 4.22 4.25 19.49
C LEU A 83 4.24 3.15 20.55
N GLN A 84 3.86 1.92 20.18
CA GLN A 84 3.80 0.76 21.08
C GLN A 84 5.14 0.46 21.76
N THR A 85 6.24 0.62 21.03
CA THR A 85 7.59 0.32 21.53
C THR A 85 8.33 1.52 22.09
N SER A 86 7.73 2.71 22.02
CA SER A 86 8.39 4.00 22.28
C SER A 86 9.68 4.17 21.45
N GLY A 87 9.69 3.65 20.23
CA GLY A 87 10.82 3.72 19.30
C GLY A 87 12.03 2.86 19.69
N ARG A 88 11.92 1.95 20.67
CA ARG A 88 13.06 1.16 21.15
C ARG A 88 13.62 0.24 20.06
N ILE A 89 14.93 0.36 19.80
CA ILE A 89 15.70 -0.48 18.88
C ILE A 89 16.40 -1.61 19.65
N PRO A 90 16.42 -2.86 19.15
CA PRO A 90 15.84 -3.34 17.90
C PRO A 90 14.39 -3.84 18.04
N GLU A 91 13.75 -3.64 19.20
CA GLU A 91 12.42 -4.20 19.51
C GLU A 91 11.36 -3.84 18.46
N ARG A 92 11.31 -2.58 18.03
CA ARG A 92 10.37 -2.10 17.00
C ARG A 92 10.53 -2.85 15.68
N TRP A 93 11.76 -3.09 15.24
CA TRP A 93 12.04 -3.80 13.99
C TRP A 93 11.66 -5.27 14.11
N LYS A 94 12.01 -5.88 15.25
CA LYS A 94 11.62 -7.25 15.55
C LYS A 94 10.11 -7.44 15.60
N ILE A 95 9.33 -6.46 16.05
CA ILE A 95 7.87 -6.57 16.10
C ILE A 95 7.26 -6.39 14.71
N ALA A 96 7.72 -5.39 13.94
CA ALA A 96 7.22 -5.11 12.61
C ALA A 96 7.45 -6.28 11.61
N ASP A 97 8.50 -7.09 11.81
CA ASP A 97 8.78 -8.28 10.98
C ASP A 97 7.89 -9.51 11.28
N ARG A 98 7.16 -9.54 12.41
CA ARG A 98 6.52 -10.78 12.89
C ARG A 98 5.25 -11.18 12.16
N SER A 99 4.47 -10.21 11.68
CA SER A 99 3.18 -10.47 11.04
C SER A 99 2.91 -9.40 9.99
N ARG A 100 2.15 -9.79 8.96
CA ARG A 100 1.59 -8.87 7.98
C ARG A 100 0.56 -7.91 8.60
N ASP A 101 -0.07 -8.32 9.71
CA ASP A 101 -1.11 -7.51 10.38
C ASP A 101 -0.59 -6.15 10.91
N VAL A 102 0.71 -6.07 11.20
CA VAL A 102 1.36 -4.88 11.76
C VAL A 102 2.12 -4.06 10.72
N GLN A 103 2.03 -4.43 9.44
CA GLN A 103 2.65 -3.74 8.32
C GLN A 103 1.62 -2.84 7.62
N ASP A 104 1.11 -1.86 8.37
CA ASP A 104 -0.13 -1.15 8.08
C ASP A 104 0.07 0.23 7.43
N GLU A 105 1.20 0.49 6.78
CA GLU A 105 1.49 1.80 6.13
C GLU A 105 1.53 1.68 4.60
N TYR A 106 0.64 0.84 4.03
CA TYR A 106 0.55 0.54 2.60
C TYR A 106 1.85 -0.02 1.99
N LEU A 107 2.75 -0.52 2.83
CA LEU A 107 3.93 -1.28 2.44
C LEU A 107 4.02 -2.52 3.30
N GLU A 108 4.06 -3.67 2.64
CA GLU A 108 4.20 -4.96 3.30
C GLU A 108 5.42 -5.70 2.77
N TRP A 109 6.01 -6.55 3.60
CA TRP A 109 7.25 -7.25 3.28
C TRP A 109 7.33 -8.66 3.86
N SER A 110 8.18 -9.45 3.21
CA SER A 110 8.54 -10.80 3.63
C SER A 110 10.03 -11.02 3.42
N VAL A 111 10.62 -11.72 4.37
CA VAL A 111 12.06 -11.92 4.51
C VAL A 111 12.36 -13.38 4.23
N PHE A 112 13.26 -13.66 3.29
CA PHE A 112 13.78 -15.01 3.10
C PHE A 112 15.10 -15.18 3.84
N ARG A 113 15.20 -16.19 4.71
CA ARG A 113 16.37 -16.50 5.55
C ARG A 113 16.92 -17.90 5.28
N ASN A 114 18.22 -18.08 5.50
CA ASN A 114 18.84 -19.40 5.49
C ASN A 114 19.78 -19.59 6.71
N PRO A 115 19.50 -20.53 7.64
CA PRO A 115 18.26 -21.33 7.73
C PRO A 115 17.03 -20.46 8.01
N PRO A 116 15.79 -20.94 7.75
CA PRO A 116 14.56 -20.19 8.05
C PRO A 116 14.49 -19.70 9.50
N ASP A 117 13.85 -18.54 9.69
CA ASP A 117 13.55 -17.87 10.98
C ASP A 117 14.75 -17.45 11.86
N THR A 118 15.92 -18.05 11.68
CA THR A 118 17.09 -17.90 12.57
C THR A 118 18.36 -17.49 11.84
N GLY A 119 18.40 -17.68 10.52
CA GLY A 119 19.55 -17.39 9.69
C GLY A 119 19.67 -15.95 9.21
N ASN A 120 20.71 -15.72 8.43
CA ASN A 120 20.95 -14.45 7.75
C ASN A 120 19.84 -14.18 6.73
N ILE A 121 19.51 -12.91 6.56
CA ILE A 121 18.58 -12.48 5.52
C ILE A 121 19.27 -12.66 4.17
N ILE A 122 18.73 -13.54 3.35
CA ILE A 122 19.15 -13.73 1.96
C ILE A 122 18.52 -12.65 1.09
N SER A 123 17.22 -12.42 1.27
CA SER A 123 16.52 -11.34 0.57
C SER A 123 15.34 -10.79 1.38
N VAL A 124 14.94 -9.57 1.07
CA VAL A 124 13.68 -8.98 1.54
C VAL A 124 12.87 -8.55 0.32
N THR A 125 11.60 -8.91 0.29
CA THR A 125 10.68 -8.53 -0.78
C THR A 125 9.61 -7.62 -0.21
N TYR A 126 9.43 -6.45 -0.80
CA TYR A 126 8.42 -5.44 -0.47
C TYR A 126 7.39 -5.33 -1.58
N THR A 127 6.14 -5.06 -1.22
CA THR A 127 5.07 -4.72 -2.17
C THR A 127 4.13 -3.66 -1.58
N CYS A 128 3.61 -2.80 -2.45
CA CYS A 128 2.48 -1.92 -2.17
C CYS A 128 1.32 -2.14 -3.15
N GLU A 129 1.30 -3.28 -3.86
CA GLU A 129 0.20 -3.62 -4.76
C GLU A 129 -1.06 -3.96 -3.97
N GLY A 130 -2.15 -3.23 -4.23
CA GLY A 130 -3.43 -3.43 -3.56
C GLY A 130 -4.03 -4.81 -3.85
N PRO A 131 -4.71 -5.44 -2.88
CA PRO A 131 -5.31 -6.77 -3.06
C PRO A 131 -6.35 -6.80 -4.18
N GLU A 132 -7.03 -5.68 -4.46
CA GLU A 132 -8.12 -5.62 -5.43
C GLU A 132 -7.67 -5.87 -6.86
N TYR A 133 -6.46 -5.41 -7.24
CA TYR A 133 -5.90 -5.70 -8.57
C TYR A 133 -5.60 -7.19 -8.75
N TRP A 134 -5.15 -7.85 -7.67
CA TRP A 134 -4.89 -9.29 -7.68
C TRP A 134 -6.18 -10.11 -7.63
N ASP A 135 -7.21 -9.67 -6.90
CA ASP A 135 -8.55 -10.25 -6.96
C ASP A 135 -9.15 -10.15 -8.36
N PHE A 136 -8.98 -8.99 -9.00
CA PHE A 136 -9.42 -8.74 -10.36
C PHE A 136 -8.75 -9.72 -11.34
N LEU A 137 -7.41 -9.83 -11.29
CA LEU A 137 -6.65 -10.82 -12.06
C LEU A 137 -7.15 -12.24 -11.78
N ALA A 138 -7.37 -12.61 -10.51
CA ALA A 138 -7.86 -13.94 -10.18
C ALA A 138 -9.23 -14.25 -10.78
N THR A 139 -10.10 -13.23 -10.83
CA THR A 139 -11.48 -13.35 -11.30
C THR A 139 -11.57 -13.39 -12.82
N PHE A 140 -10.84 -12.51 -13.51
CA PHE A 140 -10.99 -12.30 -14.94
C PHE A 140 -9.82 -12.84 -15.79
N GLN A 141 -8.66 -13.13 -15.17
CA GLN A 141 -7.43 -13.59 -15.82
C GLN A 141 -6.62 -14.57 -14.93
N SER A 142 -7.27 -15.60 -14.39
CA SER A 142 -6.65 -16.47 -13.36
C SER A 142 -5.30 -17.11 -13.76
N SER A 143 -5.05 -17.36 -15.05
CA SER A 143 -3.75 -17.85 -15.52
C SER A 143 -2.66 -16.79 -15.36
N THR A 144 -2.94 -15.55 -15.76
CA THR A 144 -2.02 -14.42 -15.60
C THR A 144 -1.62 -14.22 -14.14
N LEU A 145 -2.55 -14.38 -13.20
CA LEU A 145 -2.23 -14.32 -11.77
C LEU A 145 -1.17 -15.35 -11.37
N ILE A 146 -1.35 -16.62 -11.78
CA ILE A 146 -0.41 -17.70 -11.42
C ILE A 146 0.94 -17.46 -12.07
N ASP A 147 0.97 -17.09 -13.35
CA ASP A 147 2.20 -16.79 -14.08
C ASP A 147 2.97 -15.64 -13.40
N LEU A 148 2.28 -14.57 -12.98
CA LEU A 148 2.89 -13.48 -12.22
C LEU A 148 3.49 -13.94 -10.89
N TYR A 149 2.79 -14.78 -10.12
CA TYR A 149 3.35 -15.34 -8.89
C TYR A 149 4.63 -16.15 -9.15
N VAL A 150 4.68 -16.90 -10.25
CA VAL A 150 5.85 -17.69 -10.65
C VAL A 150 7.00 -16.80 -11.09
N ASP A 151 6.73 -15.81 -11.95
CA ASP A 151 7.76 -14.94 -12.51
C ASP A 151 8.40 -14.06 -11.44
N LEU A 152 7.59 -13.44 -10.58
CA LEU A 152 8.06 -12.54 -9.52
C LEU A 152 8.87 -13.25 -8.43
N ASN A 153 8.70 -14.56 -8.31
CA ASN A 153 9.34 -15.40 -7.29
C ASN A 153 10.28 -16.46 -7.89
N SER A 154 10.73 -16.24 -9.12
CA SER A 154 11.56 -17.18 -9.88
C SER A 154 12.90 -17.56 -9.22
N ASP A 155 13.44 -16.73 -8.34
CA ASP A 155 14.64 -17.06 -7.54
C ASP A 155 14.38 -18.13 -6.47
N PHE A 156 13.12 -18.39 -6.13
CA PHE A 156 12.74 -19.33 -5.08
C PHE A 156 12.34 -20.70 -5.64
N LYS A 157 12.55 -21.00 -6.93
CA LYS A 157 12.09 -22.24 -7.62
C LYS A 157 12.37 -23.56 -6.88
N GLU A 158 13.43 -23.64 -6.08
CA GLU A 158 13.73 -24.83 -5.28
C GLU A 158 12.68 -25.08 -4.17
N HIS A 159 12.14 -24.01 -3.59
CA HIS A 159 11.19 -24.02 -2.47
C HIS A 159 9.79 -23.52 -2.86
N PHE A 160 9.66 -22.80 -3.96
CA PHE A 160 8.44 -22.24 -4.52
C PHE A 160 7.96 -23.12 -5.67
N LYS A 161 7.05 -24.04 -5.35
CA LYS A 161 6.45 -24.99 -6.29
C LYS A 161 4.92 -24.91 -6.17
N PRO A 162 4.32 -23.78 -6.59
CA PRO A 162 2.92 -23.54 -6.35
C PRO A 162 2.05 -24.48 -7.18
N ASP A 163 1.01 -25.02 -6.56
CA ASP A 163 -0.11 -25.64 -7.27
C ASP A 163 -1.26 -24.63 -7.41
N LYS A 164 -2.12 -24.80 -8.42
CA LYS A 164 -3.29 -23.93 -8.58
C LYS A 164 -4.16 -23.93 -7.31
N SER A 165 -4.32 -25.07 -6.64
CA SER A 165 -5.11 -25.15 -5.40
C SER A 165 -4.52 -24.36 -4.22
N ASP A 166 -3.24 -23.99 -4.26
CA ASP A 166 -2.64 -23.15 -3.21
C ASP A 166 -3.23 -21.73 -3.22
N PHE A 167 -3.59 -21.22 -4.40
CA PHE A 167 -4.06 -19.85 -4.59
C PHE A 167 -5.56 -19.68 -4.39
N PHE A 168 -6.34 -20.76 -4.40
CA PHE A 168 -7.79 -20.66 -4.43
C PHE A 168 -8.44 -21.52 -3.36
N ILE A 169 -9.46 -20.96 -2.71
CA ILE A 169 -10.42 -21.69 -1.88
C ILE A 169 -11.30 -22.52 -2.82
N VAL A 170 -11.19 -23.84 -2.70
CA VAL A 170 -11.97 -24.83 -3.45
C VAL A 170 -13.41 -24.84 -2.95
N ASP A 171 -14.38 -24.81 -3.87
CA ASP A 171 -15.79 -25.02 -3.53
C ASP A 171 -15.98 -26.47 -3.06
N ARG A 172 -16.39 -26.66 -1.80
CA ARG A 172 -16.54 -28.01 -1.21
C ARG A 172 -17.70 -28.81 -1.81
N LYS A 173 -18.71 -28.15 -2.38
CA LYS A 173 -19.88 -28.81 -2.98
C LYS A 173 -19.59 -29.25 -4.41
N ASP A 174 -18.66 -28.56 -5.07
CA ASP A 174 -18.28 -28.85 -6.45
C ASP A 174 -16.76 -28.60 -6.64
N PRO A 175 -15.90 -29.48 -6.10
CA PRO A 175 -14.46 -29.28 -6.13
C PRO A 175 -13.87 -29.36 -7.54
N ASP A 176 -14.55 -30.02 -8.48
CA ASP A 176 -14.11 -30.19 -9.86
C ASP A 176 -14.40 -28.95 -10.73
N ASP A 177 -15.40 -28.14 -10.36
CA ASP A 177 -15.75 -26.90 -11.05
C ASP A 177 -14.84 -25.73 -10.60
N LYS A 178 -13.69 -25.63 -11.27
CA LYS A 178 -12.70 -24.56 -11.04
C LYS A 178 -13.24 -23.14 -11.26
N SER A 179 -14.40 -22.96 -11.91
CA SER A 179 -15.02 -21.64 -12.07
C SER A 179 -15.66 -21.12 -10.77
N LYS A 180 -15.96 -22.03 -9.83
CA LYS A 180 -16.50 -21.70 -8.51
C LYS A 180 -15.44 -21.42 -7.46
N TRP A 181 -14.19 -21.74 -7.76
CA TRP A 181 -13.08 -21.48 -6.88
C TRP A 181 -12.93 -19.96 -6.66
N ARG A 182 -12.55 -19.57 -5.45
CA ARG A 182 -12.40 -18.16 -5.05
C ARG A 182 -10.96 -17.90 -4.67
N TYR A 183 -10.39 -16.80 -5.13
CA TYR A 183 -9.02 -16.47 -4.80
C TYR A 183 -8.83 -16.35 -3.29
N ASN A 184 -7.78 -17.00 -2.80
CA ASN A 184 -7.33 -16.90 -1.42
C ASN A 184 -6.26 -15.81 -1.34
N LYS A 185 -6.67 -14.58 -1.00
CA LYS A 185 -5.75 -13.44 -0.79
C LYS A 185 -4.67 -13.75 0.26
N GLN A 186 -5.00 -14.60 1.22
CA GLN A 186 -4.13 -15.06 2.29
C GLN A 186 -3.54 -16.46 2.02
N ASN A 187 -3.35 -16.81 0.75
CA ASN A 187 -2.69 -18.06 0.38
C ASN A 187 -1.31 -18.20 1.04
N ILE A 188 -0.80 -19.44 1.09
CA ILE A 188 0.45 -19.79 1.77
C ILE A 188 1.67 -19.03 1.26
N TRP A 189 1.63 -18.58 0.00
CA TRP A 189 2.72 -17.85 -0.65
C TRP A 189 2.67 -16.35 -0.36
N ASN A 190 1.49 -15.79 -0.12
CA ASN A 190 1.30 -14.36 0.04
C ASN A 190 1.14 -13.90 1.49
N SER A 191 0.64 -14.73 2.40
CA SER A 191 0.30 -14.32 3.78
C SER A 191 1.48 -14.28 4.76
N THR A 192 2.61 -14.88 4.40
CA THR A 192 3.71 -15.16 5.33
C THR A 192 4.81 -14.09 5.27
N THR A 193 5.48 -13.85 6.41
CA THR A 193 6.59 -12.90 6.52
C THR A 193 7.97 -13.53 6.33
N ASN A 194 8.06 -14.86 6.13
CA ASN A 194 9.33 -15.61 6.13
C ASN A 194 9.65 -16.40 4.85
N THR A 195 8.83 -16.27 3.79
CA THR A 195 9.06 -16.97 2.51
C THR A 195 9.76 -16.10 1.47
N GLY A 196 9.63 -14.78 1.57
CA GLY A 196 10.06 -13.83 0.53
C GLY A 196 9.17 -13.80 -0.72
N THR A 197 8.06 -14.55 -0.74
CA THR A 197 7.24 -14.81 -1.95
C THR A 197 5.99 -13.94 -2.08
N ILE A 198 5.84 -12.93 -1.23
CA ILE A 198 4.65 -12.07 -1.20
C ILE A 198 4.41 -11.43 -2.55
N ALA A 199 3.17 -11.14 -2.92
CA ALA A 199 2.80 -10.48 -4.17
C ALA A 199 2.10 -9.14 -3.92
N HIS A 200 1.15 -9.13 -2.99
CA HIS A 200 0.30 -7.98 -2.72
C HIS A 200 0.02 -7.80 -1.22
N LEU A 201 -0.58 -6.67 -0.88
CA LEU A 201 -0.99 -6.31 0.48
C LEU A 201 -2.06 -7.28 1.01
N VAL A 202 -1.98 -7.66 2.29
CA VAL A 202 -2.99 -8.51 2.96
C VAL A 202 -3.50 -7.90 4.27
N GLN A 203 -2.86 -6.84 4.75
CA GLN A 203 -3.33 -6.09 5.91
C GLN A 203 -4.67 -5.43 5.56
N ILE A 204 -5.65 -5.57 6.45
CA ILE A 204 -7.07 -5.26 6.16
C ILE A 204 -7.36 -3.78 5.84
N ASN A 205 -6.54 -2.85 6.33
CA ASN A 205 -6.66 -1.41 6.09
C ASN A 205 -5.85 -0.95 4.86
N ASN A 206 -4.98 -1.80 4.32
CA ASN A 206 -4.14 -1.50 3.17
C ASN A 206 -4.87 -1.84 1.85
N THR A 207 -5.95 -1.13 1.55
CA THR A 207 -6.76 -1.34 0.35
C THR A 207 -6.79 -0.11 -0.53
N LEU A 208 -6.94 -0.29 -1.85
CA LEU A 208 -7.02 0.82 -2.79
C LEU A 208 -8.34 1.60 -2.61
N GLY A 209 -9.42 0.88 -2.31
CA GLY A 209 -10.71 1.51 -2.00
C GLY A 209 -10.64 2.44 -0.78
N ALA A 210 -9.93 2.04 0.29
CA ALA A 210 -9.75 2.88 1.48
C ALA A 210 -8.94 4.15 1.19
N GLU A 211 -7.99 4.09 0.25
CA GLU A 211 -7.23 5.29 -0.15
C GLU A 211 -8.11 6.31 -0.88
N ILE A 212 -8.94 5.84 -1.82
CA ILE A 212 -9.90 6.69 -2.53
C ILE A 212 -10.88 7.30 -1.52
N ASP A 213 -11.37 6.51 -0.57
CA ASP A 213 -12.21 6.97 0.53
C ASP A 213 -11.54 8.09 1.35
N ILE A 214 -10.33 7.87 1.86
CA ILE A 214 -9.60 8.89 2.64
C ILE A 214 -9.40 10.16 1.82
N ALA A 215 -8.93 10.05 0.58
CA ALA A 215 -8.72 11.20 -0.29
C ALA A 215 -10.04 11.96 -0.56
N ALA A 216 -11.13 11.24 -0.84
CA ALA A 216 -12.43 11.84 -1.10
C ALA A 216 -12.99 12.54 0.15
N GLN A 217 -13.06 11.84 1.29
CA GLN A 217 -13.61 12.36 2.54
C GLN A 217 -12.76 13.50 3.13
N ALA A 218 -11.46 13.56 2.82
CA ALA A 218 -10.60 14.67 3.20
C ALA A 218 -10.94 16.00 2.50
N THR A 219 -11.67 15.97 1.37
CA THR A 219 -12.13 17.19 0.69
C THR A 219 -13.18 17.95 1.49
N VAL A 220 -13.83 17.31 2.47
CA VAL A 220 -14.82 17.97 3.34
C VAL A 220 -14.12 18.96 4.28
N ILE A 221 -14.42 20.24 4.11
CA ILE A 221 -13.94 21.30 4.99
C ILE A 221 -14.68 21.21 6.32
N ARG A 222 -13.95 21.01 7.42
CA ARG A 222 -14.53 20.92 8.76
C ARG A 222 -14.35 22.20 9.56
N LYS A 223 -15.31 22.49 10.44
CA LYS A 223 -15.23 23.54 11.46
C LYS A 223 -15.47 22.99 12.86
N ASP A 224 -14.96 23.69 13.86
CA ASP A 224 -15.23 23.38 15.27
C ASP A 224 -16.51 24.05 15.78
N GLU A 225 -16.81 23.86 17.07
CA GLU A 225 -18.04 24.37 17.72
C GLU A 225 -18.15 25.90 17.71
N ASP A 226 -17.02 26.61 17.60
CA ASP A 226 -16.96 28.07 17.50
C ASP A 226 -17.12 28.55 16.05
N GLY A 227 -17.19 27.63 15.09
CA GLY A 227 -17.31 27.90 13.67
C GLY A 227 -15.98 28.09 12.95
N GLU A 228 -14.85 27.87 13.64
CA GLU A 228 -13.51 28.06 13.08
C GLU A 228 -13.08 26.86 12.24
N ILE A 229 -12.45 27.12 11.09
CA ILE A 229 -12.01 26.07 10.18
C ILE A 229 -10.88 25.25 10.81
N ILE A 230 -11.04 23.94 10.82
CA ILE A 230 -10.06 23.01 11.36
C ILE A 230 -9.00 22.76 10.29
N THR A 231 -7.79 23.25 10.55
CA THR A 231 -6.63 23.09 9.66
C THR A 231 -5.52 22.24 10.27
N ASP A 232 -5.56 22.02 11.59
CA ASP A 232 -4.66 21.12 12.28
C ASP A 232 -4.94 19.66 11.89
N GLN A 233 -3.88 18.93 11.55
CA GLN A 233 -3.96 17.58 11.01
C GLN A 233 -4.67 16.61 11.96
N ASP A 234 -4.27 16.60 13.24
CA ASP A 234 -4.77 15.64 14.22
C ASP A 234 -6.21 15.98 14.64
N ARG A 235 -6.53 17.27 14.75
CA ARG A 235 -7.92 17.73 14.94
C ARG A 235 -8.80 17.37 13.75
N LEU A 236 -8.29 17.54 12.52
CA LEU A 236 -9.05 17.26 11.29
C LEU A 236 -9.43 15.79 11.20
N ILE A 237 -8.47 14.87 11.33
CA ILE A 237 -8.77 13.44 11.23
C ILE A 237 -9.73 12.97 12.33
N ARG A 238 -9.61 13.49 13.56
CA ARG A 238 -10.55 13.20 14.66
C ARG A 238 -11.96 13.71 14.40
N CYS A 239 -12.04 14.87 13.76
CA CYS A 239 -13.29 15.54 13.41
C CYS A 239 -13.99 14.86 12.23
N SER A 240 -13.24 14.51 11.18
CA SER A 240 -13.78 13.92 9.95
C SER A 240 -13.96 12.40 10.01
N ARG A 241 -13.20 11.70 10.87
CA ARG A 241 -13.25 10.23 11.02
C ARG A 241 -12.97 9.42 9.75
N TYR A 242 -12.23 9.98 8.79
CA TYR A 242 -11.91 9.31 7.52
C TYR A 242 -10.84 8.21 7.66
N GLY A 243 -10.12 8.12 8.78
CA GLY A 243 -9.02 7.16 8.94
C GLY A 243 -8.50 7.05 10.36
N ASN A 244 -7.31 6.49 10.52
CA ASN A 244 -6.65 6.27 11.80
C ASN A 244 -5.57 7.33 12.07
N GLU A 245 -5.78 8.14 13.11
CA GLU A 245 -4.87 9.21 13.57
C GLU A 245 -3.47 8.72 13.99
N ASP A 246 -3.35 7.46 14.37
CA ASP A 246 -2.11 6.88 14.85
C ASP A 246 -1.26 6.24 13.73
N ARG A 247 -1.71 6.28 12.47
CA ARG A 247 -0.91 5.95 11.27
C ARG A 247 -0.12 7.15 10.76
N ASN A 248 0.86 6.93 9.89
CA ASN A 248 1.54 8.00 9.16
C ASN A 248 0.72 8.44 7.95
N SER A 249 0.17 7.50 7.18
CA SER A 249 -0.56 7.76 5.93
C SER A 249 -1.78 8.66 6.12
N ASP A 250 -2.77 8.20 6.89
CA ASP A 250 -4.12 8.75 6.91
C ASP A 250 -4.15 10.23 7.32
N PRO A 251 -3.52 10.65 8.44
CA PRO A 251 -3.53 12.06 8.81
C PRO A 251 -2.77 12.92 7.78
N ARG A 252 -1.70 12.39 7.17
CA ARG A 252 -0.92 13.11 6.18
C ARG A 252 -1.69 13.31 4.87
N ILE A 253 -2.31 12.26 4.36
CA ILE A 253 -3.16 12.30 3.15
C ILE A 253 -4.29 13.29 3.41
N GLY A 254 -5.04 13.09 4.49
CA GLY A 254 -6.23 13.89 4.71
C GLY A 254 -5.95 15.38 4.94
N SER A 255 -4.92 15.75 5.70
CA SER A 255 -4.57 17.17 5.88
C SER A 255 -4.07 17.83 4.60
N GLN A 256 -3.28 17.12 3.78
CA GLN A 256 -2.77 17.68 2.53
C GLN A 256 -3.87 17.82 1.47
N ILE A 257 -4.74 16.81 1.31
CA ILE A 257 -5.91 16.91 0.43
C ILE A 257 -6.84 18.03 0.89
N ASN A 258 -7.12 18.12 2.20
CA ASN A 258 -7.98 19.19 2.72
C ASN A 258 -7.38 20.58 2.49
N SER A 259 -6.05 20.72 2.61
CA SER A 259 -5.37 21.97 2.29
C SER A 259 -5.54 22.36 0.82
N ILE A 260 -5.52 21.39 -0.10
CA ILE A 260 -5.78 21.61 -1.52
C ILE A 260 -7.25 22.00 -1.75
N ALA A 261 -8.20 21.27 -1.15
CA ALA A 261 -9.63 21.56 -1.28
C ALA A 261 -9.97 22.98 -0.80
N ARG A 262 -9.41 23.43 0.32
CA ARG A 262 -9.61 24.79 0.86
C ARG A 262 -9.05 25.90 -0.02
N ASP A 263 -8.20 25.58 -1.00
CA ASP A 263 -7.66 26.51 -2.00
C ASP A 263 -8.54 26.58 -3.25
N ASN A 264 -9.87 26.46 -3.09
CA ASN A 264 -10.84 26.50 -4.18
C ASN A 264 -10.57 25.45 -5.27
N LYS A 265 -10.23 24.23 -4.86
CA LYS A 265 -9.98 23.11 -5.78
C LYS A 265 -10.97 21.98 -5.56
N SER A 266 -11.32 21.30 -6.64
CA SER A 266 -11.83 19.93 -6.57
C SER A 266 -10.67 18.98 -6.87
N VAL A 267 -10.64 17.83 -6.19
CA VAL A 267 -9.50 16.91 -6.15
C VAL A 267 -9.91 15.54 -6.67
N THR A 268 -8.99 14.81 -7.30
CA THR A 268 -9.10 13.37 -7.50
C THR A 268 -7.76 12.71 -7.29
N VAL A 269 -7.75 11.40 -7.06
CA VAL A 269 -6.51 10.61 -7.01
C VAL A 269 -5.97 10.49 -8.43
N ALA A 270 -4.68 10.78 -8.62
CA ALA A 270 -4.05 10.79 -9.93
C ALA A 270 -3.98 9.39 -10.56
N ASP A 271 -4.23 9.32 -11.86
CA ASP A 271 -4.04 8.11 -12.67
C ASP A 271 -2.54 7.83 -12.91
N PRO A 272 -2.08 6.56 -12.84
CA PRO A 272 -2.80 5.38 -12.38
C PRO A 272 -3.01 5.38 -10.87
N VAL A 273 -4.25 5.08 -10.46
CA VAL A 273 -4.67 5.10 -9.06
C VAL A 273 -3.99 3.97 -8.27
N ALA A 274 -3.02 4.33 -7.44
CA ALA A 274 -2.34 3.42 -6.51
C ALA A 274 -1.59 4.19 -5.42
N LEU A 275 -1.13 3.47 -4.40
CA LEU A 275 -0.09 3.96 -3.49
C LEU A 275 1.25 3.38 -3.96
N TYR A 276 2.27 4.23 -4.02
CA TYR A 276 3.55 3.88 -4.60
C TYR A 276 4.66 3.96 -3.57
N ILE A 277 5.63 3.06 -3.71
CA ILE A 277 6.97 3.33 -3.20
C ILE A 277 7.53 4.50 -4.00
N ASN A 278 7.53 5.66 -3.37
CA ASN A 278 7.92 6.92 -3.97
C ASN A 278 9.45 7.06 -4.03
N ASN A 279 10.13 6.63 -2.96
CA ASN A 279 11.58 6.72 -2.85
C ASN A 279 12.13 5.65 -1.89
N PHE A 280 13.39 5.25 -2.11
CA PHE A 280 14.14 4.43 -1.17
C PHE A 280 15.53 5.02 -0.93
N ASN A 281 15.75 5.59 0.25
CA ASN A 281 17.01 6.26 0.59
C ASN A 281 18.06 5.27 1.12
N THR A 282 19.01 4.91 0.27
CA THR A 282 20.04 3.93 0.59
C THR A 282 21.38 4.55 0.99
N ALA A 283 21.45 5.87 1.21
CA ALA A 283 22.71 6.59 1.35
C ALA A 283 23.58 6.14 2.53
N SER A 284 22.95 5.73 3.64
CA SER A 284 23.65 5.25 4.84
C SER A 284 24.00 3.75 4.78
N LEU A 285 23.44 3.01 3.82
CA LEU A 285 23.64 1.57 3.69
C LEU A 285 24.98 1.31 3.00
N LYS A 286 25.82 0.49 3.64
CA LYS A 286 27.13 0.08 3.15
C LYS A 286 27.27 -1.43 3.28
N LEU A 287 28.04 -2.06 2.40
CA LEU A 287 28.33 -3.49 2.49
C LEU A 287 29.62 -3.68 3.30
N ASP A 288 29.58 -4.48 4.35
CA ASP A 288 30.77 -4.82 5.13
C ASP A 288 31.38 -6.13 4.63
N VAL A 289 32.26 -6.02 3.63
CA VAL A 289 32.91 -7.18 3.02
C VAL A 289 33.90 -7.88 3.97
N PHE A 290 34.36 -7.20 5.04
CA PHE A 290 35.29 -7.76 6.03
C PHE A 290 34.61 -8.32 7.29
N GLY A 291 33.35 -7.92 7.55
CA GLY A 291 32.59 -8.34 8.73
C GLY A 291 33.11 -7.75 10.05
N THR A 292 33.80 -6.60 9.98
CA THR A 292 34.47 -5.96 11.12
C THR A 292 34.11 -4.49 11.27
N THR A 293 33.29 -3.93 10.39
CA THR A 293 32.98 -2.49 10.25
C THR A 293 34.19 -1.59 10.01
N SER A 294 35.41 -2.14 9.89
CA SER A 294 36.65 -1.37 9.71
C SER A 294 36.83 -0.86 8.29
N HIS A 295 36.19 -1.51 7.32
CA HIS A 295 36.19 -1.11 5.92
C HIS A 295 34.84 -1.51 5.31
N MET A 296 34.10 -0.53 4.81
CA MET A 296 32.80 -0.77 4.18
C MET A 296 32.81 -0.22 2.77
N GLU A 297 32.17 -0.94 1.87
CA GLU A 297 32.07 -0.60 0.46
C GLU A 297 30.66 -0.08 0.13
N PRO A 298 30.48 0.64 -0.99
CA PRO A 298 29.16 0.87 -1.54
C PRO A 298 28.41 -0.46 -1.72
N VAL A 299 27.10 -0.46 -1.45
CA VAL A 299 26.26 -1.62 -1.74
C VAL A 299 26.30 -1.89 -3.26
N PRO A 300 26.53 -3.15 -3.71
CA PRO A 300 26.65 -3.47 -5.12
C PRO A 300 25.46 -3.02 -5.95
N LYS A 301 25.73 -2.57 -7.18
CA LYS A 301 24.71 -2.37 -8.21
C LYS A 301 23.93 -3.67 -8.37
N ASP A 302 22.61 -3.59 -8.54
CA ASP A 302 21.67 -4.73 -8.61
C ASP A 302 21.28 -5.37 -7.25
N THR A 303 21.70 -4.79 -6.12
CA THR A 303 21.17 -5.20 -4.81
C THR A 303 19.71 -4.84 -4.63
N PHE A 304 19.30 -3.68 -5.15
CA PHE A 304 17.95 -3.14 -5.05
C PHE A 304 17.25 -3.29 -6.40
N GLN A 305 16.35 -4.26 -6.49
CA GLN A 305 15.76 -4.73 -7.74
C GLN A 305 14.27 -4.34 -7.76
N TRP A 306 13.93 -3.36 -8.58
CA TRP A 306 12.55 -2.98 -8.83
C TRP A 306 11.93 -3.98 -9.81
N GLN A 307 11.01 -4.80 -9.31
CA GLN A 307 10.40 -5.87 -10.10
C GLN A 307 9.10 -5.41 -10.77
N ARG A 308 8.40 -4.43 -10.17
CA ARG A 308 7.13 -3.88 -10.69
C ARG A 308 7.02 -2.39 -10.39
N GLY A 309 6.31 -1.69 -11.27
CA GLY A 309 6.22 -0.23 -11.28
C GLY A 309 7.50 0.43 -11.84
N ASP A 310 7.52 1.76 -11.84
CA ASP A 310 8.62 2.57 -12.37
C ASP A 310 9.09 3.58 -11.32
N ILE A 311 10.15 3.22 -10.59
CA ILE A 311 10.71 4.08 -9.54
C ILE A 311 11.29 5.40 -10.10
N SER A 312 11.67 5.45 -11.39
CA SER A 312 12.19 6.69 -11.99
C SER A 312 11.11 7.78 -12.10
N LYS A 313 9.84 7.36 -12.04
CA LYS A 313 8.65 8.22 -11.97
C LYS A 313 8.05 8.29 -10.57
N ASN A 314 8.77 7.79 -9.56
CA ASN A 314 8.28 7.62 -8.19
C ASN A 314 7.03 6.71 -8.08
N GLN A 315 6.90 5.75 -9.00
CA GLN A 315 5.79 4.81 -9.10
C GLN A 315 6.24 3.35 -8.87
N GLY A 316 7.13 3.12 -7.89
CA GLY A 316 7.56 1.76 -7.55
C GLY A 316 6.42 0.97 -6.90
N LEU A 317 6.22 -0.29 -7.30
CA LEU A 317 5.18 -1.16 -6.72
C LEU A 317 5.76 -2.35 -5.96
N ARG A 318 6.92 -2.85 -6.41
CA ARG A 318 7.57 -4.02 -5.84
C ARG A 318 9.08 -3.89 -5.86
N LEU A 319 9.69 -4.05 -4.70
CA LEU A 319 11.14 -3.98 -4.50
C LEU A 319 11.64 -5.30 -3.90
N LYS A 320 12.63 -5.90 -4.53
CA LYS A 320 13.41 -7.00 -3.96
C LYS A 320 14.80 -6.51 -3.58
N VAL A 321 15.24 -6.82 -2.37
CA VAL A 321 16.57 -6.51 -1.85
C VAL A 321 17.32 -7.83 -1.67
N LYS A 322 18.37 -8.07 -2.48
CA LYS A 322 19.19 -9.28 -2.44
C LYS A 322 20.61 -8.92 -2.86
N ILE A 323 21.63 -9.32 -2.11
CA ILE A 323 23.03 -9.18 -2.56
C ILE A 323 23.25 -10.10 -3.77
N PRO A 324 23.83 -9.60 -4.89
CA PRO A 324 24.08 -10.43 -6.07
C PRO A 324 24.93 -11.68 -5.75
N ASP A 325 24.62 -12.77 -6.46
CA ASP A 325 25.37 -14.02 -6.32
C ASP A 325 26.83 -13.80 -6.78
N GLY A 326 27.79 -14.38 -6.06
CA GLY A 326 29.23 -14.21 -6.30
C GLY A 326 29.86 -13.01 -5.60
N VAL A 327 29.09 -12.19 -4.89
CA VAL A 327 29.66 -11.16 -3.99
C VAL A 327 30.12 -11.84 -2.69
N LEU A 328 31.42 -12.07 -2.58
CA LEU A 328 32.01 -12.84 -1.49
C LEU A 328 32.67 -11.96 -0.41
N GLY A 329 32.65 -12.44 0.83
CA GLY A 329 33.39 -11.83 1.93
C GLY A 329 34.89 -11.96 1.75
N GLN A 330 35.62 -10.97 2.26
CA GLN A 330 37.08 -10.88 2.18
C GLN A 330 37.76 -10.91 3.57
N GLY A 331 36.97 -10.78 4.64
CA GLY A 331 37.46 -10.78 6.00
C GLY A 331 37.80 -12.18 6.50
N LYS A 332 38.67 -12.25 7.52
CA LYS A 332 39.14 -13.53 8.08
C LYS A 332 38.01 -14.49 8.48
N ASN A 333 36.88 -13.95 8.94
CA ASN A 333 35.76 -14.72 9.48
C ASN A 333 34.62 -14.95 8.46
N ASN A 334 34.66 -14.30 7.30
CA ASN A 334 33.65 -14.44 6.25
C ASN A 334 34.26 -14.65 4.86
N LYS A 335 35.56 -14.98 4.78
CA LYS A 335 36.28 -15.16 3.53
C LYS A 335 35.59 -16.20 2.65
N ASP A 336 35.41 -15.86 1.38
CA ASP A 336 34.82 -16.73 0.35
C ASP A 336 33.35 -17.12 0.63
N ARG A 337 32.71 -16.55 1.66
CA ARG A 337 31.28 -16.73 1.95
C ARG A 337 30.46 -15.79 1.07
N GLN A 338 29.41 -16.29 0.45
CA GLN A 338 28.37 -15.45 -0.17
C GLN A 338 27.82 -14.45 0.84
N LEU A 339 27.97 -13.15 0.53
CA LEU A 339 27.39 -12.08 1.34
C LEU A 339 25.89 -11.98 1.10
N THR A 340 25.16 -11.56 2.12
CA THR A 340 23.71 -11.49 2.13
C THR A 340 23.24 -10.12 2.61
N VAL A 341 21.94 -9.87 2.62
CA VAL A 341 21.38 -8.60 3.14
C VAL A 341 21.84 -8.33 4.58
N SER A 342 22.09 -9.37 5.38
CA SER A 342 22.60 -9.23 6.74
C SER A 342 24.03 -8.72 6.86
N ASP A 343 24.77 -8.69 5.75
CA ASP A 343 26.11 -8.08 5.68
C ASP A 343 26.06 -6.59 5.32
N ILE A 344 24.86 -6.04 5.07
CA ILE A 344 24.66 -4.60 4.95
C ILE A 344 24.70 -3.99 6.35
N TYR A 345 25.56 -2.99 6.50
CA TYR A 345 25.68 -2.16 7.69
C TYR A 345 25.06 -0.79 7.42
N ASP A 346 24.15 -0.38 8.29
CA ASP A 346 23.59 0.96 8.26
C ASP A 346 24.43 1.90 9.12
N THR A 347 25.19 2.77 8.46
CA THR A 347 26.07 3.75 9.11
C THR A 347 25.34 4.78 9.96
N LYS A 348 24.04 5.02 9.70
CA LYS A 348 23.22 5.97 10.46
C LYS A 348 22.77 5.37 11.79
N THR A 349 22.24 4.14 11.77
CA THR A 349 21.77 3.46 13.00
C THR A 349 22.87 2.69 13.72
N LYS A 350 24.02 2.47 13.07
CA LYS A 350 25.16 1.68 13.57
C LYS A 350 24.83 0.21 13.81
N HIS A 351 23.91 -0.33 13.01
CA HIS A 351 23.49 -1.73 13.09
C HIS A 351 23.60 -2.42 11.72
N TYR A 352 23.92 -3.70 11.74
CA TYR A 352 23.68 -4.56 10.57
C TYR A 352 22.18 -4.73 10.33
N ILE A 353 21.81 -5.02 9.09
CA ILE A 353 20.43 -5.36 8.75
C ILE A 353 20.09 -6.77 9.26
N GLN A 354 19.33 -6.81 10.35
CA GLN A 354 18.86 -8.04 10.99
C GLN A 354 17.37 -8.29 10.75
N TYR A 355 16.62 -7.28 10.33
CA TYR A 355 15.19 -7.32 10.08
C TYR A 355 14.86 -6.63 8.74
N GLY A 356 13.83 -7.10 8.04
CA GLY A 356 13.34 -6.43 6.83
C GLY A 356 12.90 -5.00 7.15
N SER A 357 12.12 -4.85 8.21
CA SER A 357 11.61 -3.57 8.69
C SER A 357 12.64 -2.47 8.94
N GLN A 358 13.93 -2.79 9.11
CA GLN A 358 14.99 -1.78 9.14
C GLN A 358 15.09 -0.97 7.84
N LEU A 359 14.86 -1.61 6.68
CA LEU A 359 14.90 -0.91 5.40
C LEU A 359 13.61 -0.11 5.16
N ALA A 360 12.48 -0.50 5.76
CA ALA A 360 11.23 0.25 5.70
C ALA A 360 11.35 1.66 6.31
N ASP A 361 12.30 1.88 7.23
CA ASP A 361 12.65 3.22 7.76
C ASP A 361 13.21 4.20 6.73
N TYR A 362 13.57 3.68 5.57
CA TYR A 362 14.15 4.43 4.47
C TYR A 362 13.27 4.44 3.22
N ILE A 363 12.12 3.77 3.28
CA ILE A 363 11.15 3.75 2.20
C ILE A 363 10.11 4.84 2.46
N THR A 364 9.96 5.72 1.47
CA THR A 364 8.92 6.74 1.44
C THR A 364 7.81 6.24 0.54
N MET A 365 6.60 6.17 1.09
CA MET A 365 5.38 5.90 0.34
C MET A 365 4.78 7.20 -0.17
N GLY A 366 3.93 7.13 -1.18
CA GLY A 366 3.14 8.28 -1.60
C GLY A 366 1.92 7.94 -2.43
N VAL A 367 0.97 8.86 -2.38
CA VAL A 367 -0.17 8.97 -3.29
C VAL A 367 -0.08 10.31 -4.00
N SER A 368 -0.65 10.41 -5.18
CA SER A 368 -0.66 11.66 -5.95
C SER A 368 -2.08 12.12 -6.22
N ALA A 369 -2.30 13.43 -6.19
CA ALA A 369 -3.57 14.06 -6.48
C ALA A 369 -3.45 15.00 -7.69
N VAL A 370 -4.53 15.10 -8.45
CA VAL A 370 -4.71 16.11 -9.50
C VAL A 370 -5.96 16.93 -9.20
N THR A 371 -6.01 18.15 -9.74
CA THR A 371 -7.01 19.15 -9.35
C THR A 371 -7.63 19.85 -10.54
N ILE A 372 -8.81 20.41 -10.29
CA ILE A 372 -9.47 21.42 -11.12
C ILE A 372 -9.86 22.61 -10.24
N ASP A 373 -10.04 23.78 -10.86
CA ASP A 373 -10.65 24.92 -10.17
C ASP A 373 -12.08 24.59 -9.74
N SER A 374 -12.45 25.00 -8.53
CA SER A 374 -13.77 24.83 -7.94
C SER A 374 -14.09 26.00 -7.01
N THR A 375 -15.20 25.93 -6.30
CA THR A 375 -15.50 26.80 -5.15
C THR A 375 -15.45 25.97 -3.88
N ASN A 376 -14.92 26.55 -2.80
CA ASN A 376 -14.97 25.90 -1.49
C ASN A 376 -16.40 25.48 -1.13
N ALA A 377 -16.54 24.23 -0.69
CA ALA A 377 -17.77 23.74 -0.09
C ALA A 377 -18.02 24.47 1.24
N ASP A 378 -19.30 24.54 1.64
CA ASP A 378 -19.65 25.09 2.94
C ASP A 378 -19.02 24.23 4.06
N PRO A 379 -18.32 24.85 5.03
CA PRO A 379 -17.70 24.12 6.12
C PRO A 379 -18.74 23.38 6.98
N GLN A 380 -18.49 22.10 7.20
CA GLN A 380 -19.34 21.19 7.97
C GLN A 380 -18.84 21.00 9.40
N ASP A 381 -19.75 20.75 10.33
CA ASP A 381 -19.39 20.39 11.71
C ASP A 381 -18.66 19.03 11.74
N CYS A 382 -18.00 18.73 12.86
CA CYS A 382 -17.41 17.41 13.06
C CYS A 382 -18.46 16.29 12.99
N VAL A 383 -18.01 15.11 12.54
CA VAL A 383 -18.79 13.87 12.60
C VAL A 383 -18.88 13.44 14.06
N PHE A 384 -19.77 14.08 14.82
CA PHE A 384 -20.10 13.63 16.16
C PHE A 384 -20.95 12.37 16.03
N SER A 385 -20.49 11.26 16.61
CA SER A 385 -21.40 10.14 16.84
C SER A 385 -22.55 10.68 17.68
N ALA A 386 -23.78 10.69 17.14
CA ALA A 386 -24.97 11.21 17.79
C ALA A 386 -25.38 10.42 19.07
N ASN A 387 -24.46 9.73 19.76
CA ASN A 387 -24.75 8.89 20.93
C ASN A 387 -23.74 8.96 22.10
N GLN A 388 -22.70 9.81 22.07
CA GLN A 388 -21.75 9.86 23.21
C GLN A 388 -22.15 10.75 24.41
N LYS A 389 -23.35 11.34 24.44
CA LYS A 389 -23.88 12.00 25.65
C LYS A 389 -24.57 11.05 26.65
N LYS A 390 -24.59 9.73 26.43
CA LYS A 390 -25.04 8.77 27.45
C LYS A 390 -24.16 7.50 27.45
N ASN A 391 -23.33 7.41 28.50
CA ASN A 391 -22.62 6.23 29.01
C ASN A 391 -21.28 5.85 28.34
N ALA A 392 -20.18 6.22 29.00
CA ALA A 392 -18.97 5.39 29.06
C ALA A 392 -19.17 4.33 30.18
N PRO A 393 -18.51 3.15 30.18
CA PRO A 393 -17.25 2.83 29.50
C PRO A 393 -17.17 1.47 28.76
N GLN A 394 -15.99 1.24 28.15
CA GLN A 394 -15.34 -0.03 27.75
C GLN A 394 -15.42 -0.54 26.30
N LEU A 395 -14.20 -0.69 25.75
CA LEU A 395 -13.69 -1.67 24.78
C LEU A 395 -13.97 -1.46 23.28
N ALA A 396 -12.89 -1.04 22.62
CA ALA A 396 -12.63 -1.22 21.20
C ALA A 396 -12.90 -2.67 20.76
N LYS A 397 -13.87 -2.86 19.87
CA LYS A 397 -14.04 -4.06 19.04
C LYS A 397 -14.69 -3.67 17.71
N SER A 398 -13.93 -3.86 16.64
CA SER A 398 -14.33 -4.21 15.27
C SER A 398 -15.72 -3.78 14.80
N VAL A 399 -15.78 -2.82 13.89
CA VAL A 399 -16.83 -2.76 12.86
C VAL A 399 -16.23 -2.10 11.61
N VAL A 400 -15.81 -2.89 10.63
CA VAL A 400 -16.14 -2.68 9.21
C VAL A 400 -16.15 -4.07 8.56
N GLN A 401 -17.33 -4.67 8.47
CA GLN A 401 -17.63 -5.73 7.51
C GLN A 401 -18.27 -5.04 6.31
N THR A 402 -17.48 -4.57 5.36
CA THR A 402 -18.00 -4.18 4.05
C THR A 402 -18.30 -5.46 3.28
N HIS A 403 -19.60 -5.75 3.17
CA HIS A 403 -20.11 -6.77 2.27
C HIS A 403 -19.93 -6.27 0.84
N PHE A 404 -18.99 -6.85 0.09
CA PHE A 404 -19.11 -6.90 -1.37
C PHE A 404 -20.35 -7.75 -1.69
N LYS A 405 -21.47 -7.09 -2.02
CA LYS A 405 -22.59 -7.76 -2.69
C LYS A 405 -22.20 -8.00 -4.15
N GLY A 406 -21.45 -9.08 -4.36
CA GLY A 406 -21.46 -9.77 -5.64
C GLY A 406 -22.86 -10.32 -5.91
N VAL A 407 -23.29 -10.16 -7.15
CA VAL A 407 -24.57 -10.62 -7.70
C VAL A 407 -24.83 -12.09 -7.36
N ASN A 408 -26.09 -12.37 -6.99
CA ASN A 408 -26.74 -13.66 -6.67
C ASN A 408 -26.54 -14.23 -5.25
N GLY A 409 -27.61 -14.08 -4.47
CA GLY A 409 -27.69 -14.49 -3.08
C GLY A 409 -27.80 -15.99 -2.85
N ILE A 410 -27.42 -16.38 -1.62
CA ILE A 410 -28.12 -17.30 -0.74
C ILE A 410 -27.55 -17.06 0.66
N LEU A 411 -28.44 -16.80 1.62
CA LEU A 411 -28.16 -16.62 3.04
C LEU A 411 -27.38 -17.82 3.61
N TRP A 412 -26.38 -17.55 4.44
CA TRP A 412 -26.00 -18.47 5.51
C TRP A 412 -26.07 -17.78 6.87
N ARG A 413 -26.88 -18.37 7.75
CA ARG A 413 -26.95 -18.04 9.19
C ARG A 413 -25.68 -18.56 9.87
N ARG A 414 -25.33 -17.83 10.94
CA ARG A 414 -24.14 -17.96 11.81
C ARG A 414 -23.76 -19.37 12.21
#